data_AF-E1ZCP3-F1
#
_entry.id   AF-E1ZCP3-F1
#
_cell.length_a   1.000
_cell.length_b   1.000
_cell.length_c   1.000
_cell.angle_alpha   90.00
_cell.angle_beta   90.00
_cell.angle_gamma   90.00
#
_symmetry.space_group_name_H-M   'P 1'
#
loop_
_entity.id
_entity.type
_entity.pdbx_description
1 polymer ?
#
loop_
_entity_poly.entity_id
_entity_poly.type
_entity_poly.pdbx_seq_one_letter_code
_entity_poly.pdbx_strand_id
1 'polypeptide(L)'
;MRLPALPELQLIHFVFVPAIWWTYLQFNGSFFLTAVYSLYYLMLEPFAGLTWTGLVALPLWALANWFRGAVPSAWAWALGLHAFSWFAQIVFGHHMAEHRRPALLDSFFQSLVLAPLFVWFELLFLLNYRRRLRAEVQAVVDANIKEWKKHHQPLIAGADIGAQDSCAAGKE
;
A
#
# COMPACT_ATOMS: atom_id res chain seq x y z
N MET A 1 -2.11 -41.51 12.44
CA MET A 1 -0.75 -41.90 11.98
C MET A 1 0.03 -40.65 11.63
N ARG A 2 1.05 -40.27 12.43
CA ARG A 2 2.02 -39.24 12.05
C ARG A 2 3.10 -39.93 11.24
N LEU A 3 3.26 -39.58 9.96
CA LEU A 3 4.43 -40.03 9.20
C LEU A 3 5.69 -39.44 9.85
N PRO A 4 6.76 -40.22 10.08
CA PRO A 4 8.03 -39.67 10.50
C PRO A 4 8.56 -38.77 9.36
N ALA A 5 8.86 -37.51 9.68
CA ALA A 5 9.52 -36.62 8.74
C ALA A 5 10.92 -37.18 8.44
N LEU A 6 11.10 -37.73 7.25
CA LEU A 6 12.40 -38.23 6.80
C LEU A 6 13.30 -37.01 6.52
N PRO A 7 14.37 -36.78 7.30
CA PRO A 7 15.20 -35.57 7.19
C PRO A 7 15.85 -35.44 5.79
N GLU A 8 16.10 -36.56 5.13
CA GLU A 8 16.61 -36.65 3.75
C GLU A 8 15.68 -35.93 2.73
N LEU A 9 14.36 -36.05 2.88
CA LEU A 9 13.41 -35.41 1.94
C LEU A 9 13.28 -33.90 2.22
N GLN A 10 13.41 -33.48 3.48
CA GLN A 10 13.43 -32.05 3.81
C GLN A 10 14.68 -31.37 3.28
N LEU A 11 15.83 -32.05 3.31
CA LEU A 11 17.10 -31.54 2.78
C LEU A 11 17.00 -31.19 1.28
N ILE A 12 16.31 -32.02 0.51
CA ILE A 12 16.05 -31.75 -0.92
C ILE A 12 15.27 -30.44 -1.10
N HIS A 13 14.27 -30.15 -0.26
CA HIS A 13 13.51 -28.91 -0.38
C HIS A 13 14.35 -27.67 -0.04
N PHE A 14 15.18 -27.73 1.01
CA PHE A 14 16.03 -26.60 1.43
C PHE A 14 17.16 -26.28 0.45
N VAL A 15 17.60 -27.24 -0.37
CA VAL A 15 18.66 -27.02 -1.36
C VAL A 15 18.07 -26.70 -2.73
N PHE A 16 17.11 -27.50 -3.22
CA PHE A 16 16.63 -27.37 -4.58
C PHE A 16 15.61 -26.25 -4.77
N VAL A 17 14.77 -25.95 -3.78
CA VAL A 17 13.79 -24.85 -3.92
C VAL A 17 14.50 -23.49 -4.05
N PRO A 18 15.49 -23.14 -3.19
CA PRO A 18 16.25 -21.91 -3.38
C PRO A 18 17.09 -21.90 -4.66
N ALA A 19 17.67 -23.05 -5.05
CA ALA A 19 18.44 -23.16 -6.29
C ALA A 19 17.58 -22.91 -7.54
N ILE A 20 16.38 -23.50 -7.60
CA ILE A 20 15.42 -23.24 -8.68
C ILE A 20 15.02 -21.77 -8.67
N TRP A 21 14.74 -21.20 -7.50
CA TRP A 21 14.34 -19.80 -7.37
C TRP A 21 15.43 -18.83 -7.84
N TRP A 22 16.70 -19.15 -7.57
CA TRP A 22 17.87 -18.40 -8.04
C TRP A 22 17.93 -18.28 -9.56
N THR A 23 17.50 -19.31 -10.31
CA THR A 23 17.51 -19.28 -11.78
C THR A 23 16.59 -18.19 -12.39
N TYR A 24 15.60 -17.72 -11.62
CA TYR A 24 14.67 -16.68 -12.06
C TYR A 24 15.10 -15.26 -11.65
N LEU A 25 16.18 -15.10 -10.88
CA LEU A 25 16.75 -13.79 -10.54
C LEU A 25 17.63 -13.27 -11.69
N GLN A 26 16.97 -12.82 -12.75
CA GLN A 26 17.65 -12.34 -13.96
C GLN A 26 17.90 -10.84 -13.92
N PHE A 27 19.11 -10.42 -14.27
CA PHE A 27 19.52 -9.01 -14.37
C PHE A 27 18.95 -8.34 -15.64
N ASN A 28 17.64 -8.11 -15.65
CA ASN A 28 16.93 -7.41 -16.72
C ASN A 28 16.17 -6.19 -16.17
N GLY A 29 15.23 -5.61 -16.93
CA GLY A 29 14.45 -4.45 -16.46
C GLY A 29 13.76 -4.63 -15.11
N SER A 30 13.32 -5.85 -14.78
CA SER A 30 12.71 -6.16 -13.48
C SER A 30 13.71 -6.01 -12.32
N PHE A 31 14.98 -6.34 -12.52
CA PHE A 31 16.04 -6.13 -11.52
C PHE A 31 16.20 -4.65 -11.18
N PHE A 32 16.30 -3.79 -12.21
CA PHE A 32 16.47 -2.36 -11.99
C PHE A 32 15.27 -1.75 -11.26
N LEU A 33 14.05 -2.14 -11.65
CA LEU A 33 12.83 -1.67 -10.99
C LEU A 33 12.82 -2.09 -9.51
N THR A 34 13.06 -3.37 -9.24
CA THR A 34 13.15 -3.90 -7.87
C THR A 34 14.25 -3.21 -7.06
N ALA A 35 15.44 -3.02 -7.63
CA ALA A 35 16.56 -2.38 -6.96
C ALA A 35 16.26 -0.92 -6.61
N VAL A 36 15.67 -0.16 -7.53
CA VAL A 36 15.29 1.25 -7.29
C VAL A 36 14.28 1.35 -6.14
N TYR A 37 13.21 0.53 -6.16
CA TYR A 37 12.21 0.52 -5.10
C TYR A 37 12.81 0.09 -3.75
N SER A 38 13.60 -0.99 -3.74
CA SER A 38 14.26 -1.48 -2.52
C SER A 38 15.21 -0.45 -1.91
N LEU A 39 16.07 0.19 -2.72
CA LEU A 39 16.99 1.23 -2.24
C LEU A 39 16.23 2.44 -1.72
N TYR A 40 15.20 2.89 -2.44
CA TYR A 40 14.37 4.02 -2.01
C TYR A 40 13.69 3.75 -0.66
N TYR A 41 13.11 2.56 -0.47
CA TYR A 41 12.45 2.21 0.79
C TYR A 41 13.44 2.00 1.94
N LEU A 42 14.62 1.46 1.67
CA LEU A 42 15.69 1.37 2.66
C LEU A 42 16.17 2.75 3.14
N MET A 43 16.21 3.74 2.22
CA MET A 43 16.53 5.13 2.57
C MET A 43 15.44 5.79 3.42
N LEU A 44 14.17 5.45 3.20
CA LEU A 44 13.05 6.00 3.97
C LEU A 44 12.94 5.39 5.36
N GLU A 45 12.92 4.06 5.47
CA GLU A 45 12.86 3.35 6.73
C GLU A 45 13.57 1.99 6.59
N PRO A 46 14.76 1.81 7.21
CA PRO A 46 15.59 0.63 6.96
C PRO A 46 14.92 -0.71 7.29
N PHE A 47 14.09 -0.78 8.33
CA PHE A 47 13.49 -2.05 8.76
C PHE A 47 12.34 -2.49 7.86
N ALA A 48 11.40 -1.60 7.59
CA ALA A 48 10.29 -1.77 6.67
C ALA A 48 10.80 -1.96 5.25
N GLY A 49 11.81 -1.19 4.82
CA GLY A 49 12.46 -1.34 3.52
C GLY A 49 13.15 -2.70 3.36
N LEU A 50 13.85 -3.19 4.40
CA LEU A 50 14.52 -4.49 4.37
C LEU A 50 13.51 -5.64 4.34
N THR A 51 12.49 -5.58 5.20
CA THR A 51 11.44 -6.60 5.26
C THR A 51 10.61 -6.62 3.97
N TRP A 52 10.29 -5.46 3.40
CA TRP A 52 9.61 -5.35 2.11
C TRP A 52 10.49 -5.92 0.98
N THR A 53 11.78 -5.60 0.98
CA THR A 53 12.72 -6.13 -0.04
C THR A 53 12.76 -7.66 0.00
N GLY A 54 12.93 -8.24 1.19
CA GLY A 54 13.03 -9.68 1.36
C GLY A 54 11.71 -10.43 1.07
N LEU A 55 10.59 -9.91 1.57
CA LEU A 55 9.30 -10.62 1.56
C LEU A 55 8.42 -10.29 0.35
N VAL A 56 8.64 -9.16 -0.31
CA VAL A 56 7.81 -8.70 -1.44
C VAL A 56 8.64 -8.55 -2.70
N ALA A 57 9.73 -7.76 -2.64
CA ALA A 57 10.45 -7.37 -3.84
C ALA A 57 11.20 -8.53 -4.52
N LEU A 58 11.94 -9.34 -3.75
CA LEU A 58 12.66 -10.50 -4.30
C LEU A 58 11.70 -11.58 -4.85
N PRO A 59 10.62 -11.97 -4.14
CA PRO A 59 9.60 -12.87 -4.71
C PRO A 59 8.94 -12.35 -5.98
N LEU A 60 8.56 -11.07 -6.03
CA LEU A 60 7.97 -10.50 -7.24
C LEU A 60 8.94 -10.46 -8.41
N TRP A 61 10.23 -10.19 -8.15
CA TRP A 61 11.26 -10.23 -9.19
C TRP A 61 11.42 -11.62 -9.78
N ALA A 62 11.57 -12.66 -8.95
CA ALA A 62 11.65 -14.04 -9.41
C ALA A 62 10.35 -14.46 -10.14
N LEU A 63 9.19 -14.13 -9.57
CA LEU A 63 7.88 -14.48 -10.14
C LEU A 63 7.66 -13.83 -11.51
N ALA A 64 8.06 -12.57 -11.70
CA ALA A 64 7.93 -11.88 -12.98
C ALA A 64 8.72 -12.58 -14.09
N ASN A 65 9.95 -13.02 -13.79
CA ASN A 65 10.80 -13.74 -14.74
C ASN A 65 10.28 -15.16 -15.03
N TRP A 66 9.80 -15.86 -14.00
CA TRP A 66 9.13 -17.14 -14.17
C TRP A 66 7.88 -17.01 -15.05
N PHE A 67 7.01 -16.05 -14.75
CA PHE A 67 5.75 -15.81 -15.48
C PHE A 67 6.00 -15.51 -16.96
N ARG A 68 7.06 -14.74 -17.25
CA ARG A 68 7.50 -14.45 -18.62
C ARG A 68 7.87 -15.71 -19.42
N GLY A 69 8.50 -16.68 -18.78
CA GLY A 69 8.91 -17.94 -19.42
C GLY A 69 7.80 -19.00 -19.47
N ALA A 70 6.89 -18.99 -18.49
CA ALA A 70 5.84 -20.00 -18.35
C ALA A 70 4.59 -19.71 -19.19
N VAL A 71 4.28 -18.44 -19.45
CA VAL A 71 3.00 -18.03 -20.08
C VAL A 71 3.22 -17.41 -21.45
N PRO A 72 2.62 -17.98 -22.52
CA PRO A 72 2.60 -17.33 -23.84
C PRO A 72 1.95 -15.95 -23.75
N SER A 73 2.58 -14.94 -24.34
CA SER A 73 2.09 -13.56 -24.30
C SER A 73 1.89 -13.02 -22.87
N ALA A 74 2.73 -13.44 -21.91
CA ALA A 74 2.71 -12.99 -20.52
C ALA A 74 2.58 -11.46 -20.36
N TRP A 75 3.22 -10.68 -21.23
CA TRP A 75 3.15 -9.21 -21.21
C TRP A 75 1.72 -8.68 -21.39
N ALA A 76 0.90 -9.33 -22.22
CA ALA A 76 -0.47 -8.90 -22.49
C ALA A 76 -1.36 -9.15 -21.27
N TRP A 77 -1.20 -10.31 -20.63
CA TRP A 77 -1.87 -10.63 -19.37
C TRP A 77 -1.44 -9.70 -18.24
N ALA A 78 -0.14 -9.43 -18.12
CA ALA A 78 0.39 -8.51 -17.13
C ALA A 78 -0.17 -7.09 -17.33
N LEU A 79 -0.22 -6.60 -18.57
CA LEU A 79 -0.77 -5.29 -18.89
C LEU A 79 -2.29 -5.22 -18.64
N GLY A 80 -3.03 -6.27 -19.04
CA GLY A 80 -4.47 -6.37 -18.79
C GLY A 80 -4.80 -6.38 -17.31
N LEU A 81 -4.08 -7.17 -16.52
CA LEU A 81 -4.24 -7.20 -15.06
C LEU A 81 -3.86 -5.86 -14.43
N HIS A 82 -2.76 -5.23 -14.89
CA HIS A 82 -2.34 -3.92 -14.40
C HIS A 82 -3.41 -2.85 -14.65
N ALA A 83 -3.93 -2.78 -15.89
CA ALA A 83 -5.00 -1.84 -16.24
C ALA A 83 -6.29 -2.11 -15.44
N PHE A 84 -6.65 -3.38 -15.26
CA PHE A 84 -7.79 -3.77 -14.45
C PHE A 84 -7.61 -3.38 -12.97
N SER A 85 -6.43 -3.62 -12.39
CA SER A 85 -6.13 -3.24 -11.00
C SER A 85 -6.20 -1.73 -10.79
N TRP A 86 -5.66 -0.94 -11.73
CA TRP A 86 -5.77 0.52 -11.70
C TRP A 86 -7.21 0.99 -11.80
N PHE A 87 -7.97 0.45 -12.76
CA PHE A 87 -9.40 0.73 -12.89
C PHE A 87 -10.13 0.42 -11.59
N ALA A 88 -9.86 -0.76 -11.01
CA ALA A 88 -10.49 -1.17 -9.78
C ALA A 88 -10.15 -0.24 -8.60
N GLN A 89 -8.89 0.19 -8.48
CA GLN A 89 -8.43 1.09 -7.42
C GLN A 89 -9.10 2.47 -7.51
N ILE A 90 -9.16 3.05 -8.71
CA ILE A 90 -9.76 4.37 -8.91
C ILE A 90 -11.28 4.32 -8.74
N VAL A 91 -11.94 3.34 -9.36
CA VAL A 91 -13.41 3.25 -9.37
C VAL A 91 -13.95 2.70 -8.05
N PHE A 92 -13.52 1.52 -7.60
CA PHE A 92 -14.06 0.94 -6.36
C PHE A 92 -13.48 1.59 -5.11
N GLY A 93 -12.18 1.91 -5.11
CA GLY A 93 -11.52 2.51 -3.96
C GLY A 93 -11.89 3.98 -3.77
N HIS A 94 -11.53 4.83 -4.73
CA HIS A 94 -11.67 6.28 -4.54
C HIS A 94 -13.07 6.82 -4.86
N HIS A 95 -13.69 6.39 -5.97
CA HIS A 95 -15.01 6.91 -6.36
C HIS A 95 -16.15 6.37 -5.48
N MET A 96 -16.15 5.08 -5.14
CA MET A 96 -17.26 4.49 -4.37
C MET A 96 -17.07 4.57 -2.85
N ALA A 97 -15.86 4.31 -2.32
CA ALA A 97 -15.65 4.22 -0.87
C ALA A 97 -15.33 5.56 -0.21
N GLU A 98 -14.53 6.43 -0.84
CA GLU A 98 -13.97 7.60 -0.15
C GLU A 98 -14.51 8.96 -0.63
N HIS A 99 -15.11 9.04 -1.82
CA HIS A 99 -15.66 10.30 -2.41
C HIS A 99 -14.69 11.49 -2.36
N ARG A 100 -13.38 11.25 -2.18
CA ARG A 100 -12.32 12.25 -2.08
C ARG A 100 -11.46 12.24 -3.34
N ARG A 101 -10.85 13.39 -3.64
CA ARG A 101 -9.92 13.50 -4.78
C ARG A 101 -8.74 12.56 -4.56
N PRO A 102 -8.37 11.73 -5.54
CA PRO A 102 -7.25 10.82 -5.38
C PRO A 102 -5.95 11.63 -5.27
N ALA A 103 -5.12 11.30 -4.28
CA ALA A 103 -3.83 11.96 -4.01
C ALA A 103 -2.86 11.95 -5.23
N LEU A 104 -3.12 11.04 -6.18
CA LEU A 104 -2.47 10.99 -7.49
C LEU A 104 -2.58 12.30 -8.27
N LEU A 105 -3.63 13.09 -8.05
CA LEU A 105 -3.83 14.38 -8.73
C LEU A 105 -3.01 15.52 -8.10
N ASP A 106 -2.57 15.36 -6.86
CA ASP A 106 -1.80 16.40 -6.15
C ASP A 106 -0.28 16.14 -6.21
N SER A 107 0.13 14.86 -6.18
CA SER A 107 1.55 14.47 -6.22
C SER A 107 1.75 13.07 -6.82
N PHE A 108 1.43 12.93 -8.12
CA PHE A 108 1.41 11.64 -8.84
C PHE A 108 2.59 10.72 -8.52
N PHE A 109 3.82 11.22 -8.69
CA PHE A 109 5.02 10.41 -8.50
C PHE A 109 5.22 9.99 -7.03
N GLN A 110 5.07 10.95 -6.11
CA GLN A 110 5.23 10.68 -4.67
C GLN A 110 4.20 9.67 -4.17
N SER A 111 2.94 9.85 -4.56
CA SER A 111 1.85 8.94 -4.20
C SER A 111 2.06 7.55 -4.78
N LEU A 112 2.49 7.45 -6.04
CA LEU A 112 2.73 6.17 -6.70
C LEU A 112 3.89 5.39 -6.07
N VAL A 113 5.00 6.06 -5.76
CA VAL A 113 6.18 5.40 -5.20
C VAL A 113 5.98 5.08 -3.72
N LEU A 114 5.28 5.91 -2.94
CA LEU A 114 5.06 5.65 -1.52
C LEU A 114 3.92 4.67 -1.23
N ALA A 115 2.94 4.53 -2.12
CA ALA A 115 1.76 3.69 -1.88
C ALA A 115 2.11 2.22 -1.52
N PRO A 116 3.04 1.52 -2.21
CA PRO A 116 3.36 0.14 -1.84
C PRO A 116 4.00 0.03 -0.46
N LEU A 117 4.82 1.01 -0.07
CA LEU A 117 5.40 1.07 1.27
C LEU A 117 4.33 1.35 2.32
N PHE A 118 3.35 2.20 2.01
CA PHE A 118 2.21 2.46 2.91
C PHE A 118 1.39 1.20 3.20
N VAL A 119 1.05 0.43 2.16
CA VAL A 119 0.35 -0.87 2.32
C VAL A 119 1.20 -1.83 3.15
N TRP A 120 2.52 -1.84 2.95
CA TRP A 120 3.42 -2.66 3.77
C TRP A 120 3.43 -2.23 5.24
N PHE A 121 3.44 -0.92 5.51
CA PHE A 121 3.33 -0.41 6.87
C PHE A 121 2.03 -0.80 7.55
N GLU A 122 0.90 -0.80 6.83
CA GLU A 122 -0.37 -1.25 7.40
C GLU A 122 -0.31 -2.72 7.85
N LEU A 123 0.30 -3.59 7.04
CA LEU A 123 0.55 -4.98 7.43
C LEU A 123 1.48 -5.08 8.66
N LEU A 124 2.56 -4.31 8.70
CA LEU A 124 3.46 -4.25 9.86
C LEU A 124 2.72 -3.72 11.11
N PHE A 125 1.81 -2.76 10.95
CA PHE A 125 1.00 -2.22 12.05
C PHE A 125 -0.01 -3.24 12.59
N LEU A 126 -0.54 -4.14 11.76
CA LEU A 126 -1.33 -5.30 12.21
C LEU A 126 -0.48 -6.25 13.05
N LEU A 127 0.81 -6.39 12.74
CA LEU A 127 1.80 -7.12 13.53
C LEU A 127 2.33 -6.33 14.73
N ASN A 128 1.65 -5.23 15.10
CA ASN A 128 1.96 -4.41 16.28
C ASN A 128 3.33 -3.69 16.20
N TYR A 129 3.87 -3.51 14.99
CA TYR A 129 5.08 -2.72 14.73
C TYR A 129 4.83 -1.22 14.98
N ARG A 130 5.81 -0.53 15.61
CA ARG A 130 5.83 0.93 15.85
C ARG A 130 4.44 1.57 16.16
N ARG A 131 3.75 1.08 17.19
CA ARG A 131 2.45 1.61 17.67
C ARG A 131 2.41 3.13 17.85
N ARG A 132 3.52 3.74 18.28
CA ARG A 132 3.65 5.19 18.44
C ARG A 132 3.53 5.93 17.11
N LEU A 133 4.22 5.45 16.07
CA LEU A 133 4.14 6.04 14.73
C LEU A 133 2.71 5.93 14.18
N ARG A 134 2.05 4.78 14.38
CA ARG A 134 0.65 4.61 14.01
C ARG A 134 -0.27 5.63 14.70
N ALA A 135 -0.07 5.86 16.00
CA ALA A 135 -0.86 6.82 16.76
C ALA A 135 -0.62 8.27 16.31
N GLU A 136 0.63 8.63 16.02
CA GLU A 136 1.00 9.95 15.49
C GLU A 136 0.37 10.18 14.10
N VAL A 137 0.46 9.21 13.20
CA VAL A 137 -0.17 9.27 11.87
C VAL A 137 -1.69 9.39 11.99
N GLN A 138 -2.33 8.59 12.86
CA GLN A 138 -3.78 8.65 13.06
C GLN A 138 -4.21 10.02 13.60
N ALA A 139 -3.48 10.59 14.56
CA ALA A 139 -3.78 11.90 15.11
C ALA A 139 -3.75 13.01 14.05
N VAL A 140 -2.78 12.95 13.12
CA VAL A 140 -2.70 13.88 11.98
C VAL A 140 -3.88 13.69 11.03
N VAL A 141 -4.24 12.45 10.70
CA VAL A 141 -5.40 12.13 9.86
C VAL A 141 -6.69 12.66 10.49
N ASP A 142 -6.90 12.44 11.78
CA ASP A 142 -8.08 12.89 12.52
C ASP A 142 -8.17 14.42 12.56
N ALA A 143 -7.04 15.11 12.77
CA ALA A 143 -6.95 16.56 12.71
C ALA A 143 -7.33 17.09 11.31
N ASN A 144 -6.81 16.48 10.25
CA ASN A 144 -7.13 16.85 8.87
C ASN A 144 -8.60 16.60 8.52
N ILE A 145 -9.19 15.50 9.00
CA ILE A 145 -10.62 15.22 8.84
C ILE A 145 -11.46 16.27 9.56
N LYS A 146 -11.07 16.66 10.79
CA LYS A 146 -11.77 17.68 11.56
C LYS A 146 -11.74 19.03 10.86
N GLU A 147 -10.60 19.42 10.31
CA GLU A 147 -10.45 20.68 9.59
C GLU A 147 -11.25 20.68 8.28
N TRP A 148 -11.19 19.60 7.51
CA TRP A 148 -12.00 19.43 6.29
C TRP A 148 -13.50 19.54 6.58
N LYS A 149 -13.97 18.95 7.68
CA LYS A 149 -15.37 19.04 8.11
C LYS A 149 -15.80 20.47 8.45
N LYS A 150 -14.97 21.28 9.10
CA LYS A 150 -15.29 22.69 9.39
C LYS A 150 -15.49 23.48 8.10
N HIS A 151 -14.60 23.30 7.12
CA HIS A 151 -14.70 23.99 5.83
C HIS A 151 -15.90 23.55 4.98
N HIS A 152 -16.40 22.33 5.17
CA HIS A 152 -17.56 21.79 4.47
C HIS A 152 -18.84 21.80 5.32
N GLN A 153 -18.82 22.46 6.48
CA GLN A 153 -20.01 22.62 7.32
C GLN A 153 -20.94 23.64 6.64
N PRO A 154 -22.20 23.28 6.31
CA PRO A 154 -23.11 24.20 5.64
C PRO A 154 -23.36 25.42 6.54
N LEU A 155 -23.22 26.61 5.95
CA LEU A 155 -23.36 27.92 6.61
C LEU A 155 -24.69 28.11 7.39
N ILE A 156 -25.68 27.26 7.12
CA ILE A 156 -27.00 27.27 7.77
C ILE A 156 -26.88 26.92 9.27
N ALA A 157 -25.99 25.99 9.65
CA ALA A 157 -25.86 25.57 11.04
C ALA A 157 -25.26 26.65 11.97
N GLY A 158 -24.54 27.64 11.42
CA GLY A 158 -24.02 28.79 12.18
C GLY A 158 -24.99 29.98 12.20
N ALA A 159 -25.87 30.10 11.21
CA ALA A 159 -26.85 31.17 11.11
C ALA A 159 -28.05 30.95 12.05
N ASP A 160 -28.46 29.70 12.28
CA ASP A 160 -29.59 29.39 13.16
C ASP A 160 -29.31 29.68 14.64
N ILE A 161 -28.05 29.59 15.07
CA ILE A 161 -27.63 29.88 16.45
C ILE A 161 -27.70 31.40 16.69
N GLY A 162 -27.10 32.21 15.82
CA GLY A 162 -27.16 33.67 15.95
C GLY A 162 -28.56 34.29 15.79
N ALA A 163 -29.46 33.63 15.06
CA ALA A 163 -30.85 34.08 14.92
C ALA A 163 -31.71 33.76 16.16
N GLN A 164 -31.45 32.64 16.85
CA GLN A 164 -32.17 32.28 18.07
C GLN A 164 -31.77 33.19 19.25
N ASP A 165 -30.50 33.57 19.33
CA ASP A 165 -29.95 34.43 20.38
C ASP A 165 -30.54 35.86 20.30
N SER A 166 -30.76 36.38 19.09
CA SER A 166 -31.36 37.70 18.86
C SER A 166 -32.87 37.73 19.13
N CYS A 167 -33.57 36.60 18.99
CA CYS A 167 -35.02 36.53 19.23
C CYS A 167 -35.35 36.41 20.74
N ALA A 168 -34.41 35.89 21.53
CA ALA A 168 -34.54 35.80 22.99
C ALA A 168 -34.24 37.14 23.70
N ALA A 169 -33.42 38.02 23.12
CA ALA A 169 -33.03 39.30 23.72
C ALA A 169 -34.03 40.46 23.51
N GLY A 170 -35.08 40.25 22.70
CA GLY A 170 -36.09 41.28 22.36
C GLY A 170 -37.40 41.19 23.15
N LYS A 171 -37.43 40.45 24.26
CA LYS A 171 -38.60 40.31 25.14
C LYS A 171 -38.31 40.82 26.55
N GLU A 172 -38.01 42.10 26.66
CA GLU A 172 -38.15 42.88 27.91
C GLU A 172 -38.82 44.22 27.60
#